data_AF-A0A370W1Q6-F1
#
_entry.id   AF-A0A370W1Q6-F1
#
_cell.length_a   1.000
_cell.length_b   1.000
_cell.length_c   1.000
_cell.angle_alpha   90.00
_cell.angle_beta   90.00
_cell.angle_gamma   90.00
#
_symmetry.space_group_name_H-M   'P 1'
#
loop_
_entity.id
_entity.type
_entity.pdbx_description
1 polymer ?
#
loop_
_entity_poly.entity_id
_entity_poly.type
_entity_poly.pdbx_seq_one_letter_code
_entity_poly.pdbx_strand_id
1 'polypeptide(L)'
;MAPDADVVPSGGLEWRQLLTVPVALALVAVLSLAVGLLLKSGGATITVLLVWALVVEPALSATGDWLAGIDIGPWMPFLALSDFQGQSGGVSFPGGPYLACVYVAAVTAALLAVAIKVQGRREP
;
A
#
# COMPACT_ATOMS: atom_id res chain seq x y z
N MET A 1 -2.45 30.54 -28.16
CA MET A 1 -3.18 30.34 -26.90
C MET A 1 -2.15 30.06 -25.83
N ALA A 2 -1.95 31.00 -24.91
CA ALA A 2 -1.03 30.81 -23.77
C ALA A 2 -1.65 29.80 -22.80
N PRO A 3 -0.88 28.86 -22.23
CA PRO A 3 -1.37 27.93 -21.23
C PRO A 3 -1.38 28.63 -19.86
N ASP A 4 -2.39 29.46 -19.61
CA ASP A 4 -2.76 29.89 -18.26
C ASP A 4 -3.63 28.82 -17.59
N ALA A 5 -3.27 27.55 -17.75
CA ALA A 5 -3.81 26.51 -16.89
C ALA A 5 -3.19 26.77 -15.52
N ASP A 6 -4.00 27.18 -14.54
CA ASP A 6 -3.57 27.31 -13.16
C ASP A 6 -3.18 25.91 -12.66
N VAL A 7 -1.89 25.57 -12.83
CA VAL A 7 -1.33 24.26 -12.45
C VAL A 7 -1.04 24.22 -10.95
N VAL A 8 -1.28 25.33 -10.24
CA VAL A 8 -1.16 25.39 -8.79
C VAL A 8 -2.45 24.84 -8.20
N PRO A 9 -2.40 23.71 -7.49
CA PRO A 9 -3.60 23.13 -6.90
C PRO A 9 -4.15 24.08 -5.84
N SER A 10 -5.36 24.57 -6.06
CA SER A 10 -6.01 25.56 -5.19
C SER A 10 -6.92 24.89 -4.14
N GLY A 11 -7.22 23.60 -4.33
CA GLY A 11 -8.07 22.81 -3.43
C GLY A 11 -7.43 21.50 -2.93
N GLY A 12 -7.91 21.01 -1.79
CA GLY A 12 -7.42 19.75 -1.18
C GLY A 12 -7.63 18.49 -2.05
N LEU A 13 -8.64 18.49 -2.92
CA LEU A 13 -8.89 17.39 -3.86
C LEU A 13 -7.81 17.30 -4.95
N GLU A 14 -7.35 18.44 -5.44
CA GLU A 14 -6.31 18.54 -6.49
C GLU A 14 -4.95 18.14 -5.93
N TRP A 15 -4.63 18.55 -4.69
CA TRP A 15 -3.43 18.09 -3.99
C TRP A 15 -3.41 16.58 -3.78
N ARG A 16 -4.56 15.94 -3.52
CA ARG A 16 -4.61 14.47 -3.43
C ARG A 16 -4.22 13.83 -4.74
N GLN A 17 -4.82 14.25 -5.86
CA GLN A 17 -4.54 13.64 -7.17
C GLN A 17 -3.06 13.72 -7.56
N LEU A 18 -2.36 14.78 -7.13
CA LEU A 18 -0.93 14.93 -7.37
C LEU A 18 -0.06 14.11 -6.41
N LEU A 19 -0.47 13.99 -5.14
CA LEU A 19 0.32 13.34 -4.11
C LEU A 19 0.10 11.82 -4.03
N THR A 20 -0.96 11.28 -4.63
CA THR A 20 -1.26 9.84 -4.53
C THR A 20 -0.13 8.96 -5.04
N VAL A 21 0.42 9.27 -6.21
CA VAL A 21 1.51 8.50 -6.82
C VAL A 21 2.80 8.55 -5.98
N PRO A 22 3.38 9.72 -5.65
CA PRO A 22 4.64 9.75 -4.89
C PRO A 22 4.48 9.17 -3.48
N VAL A 23 3.34 9.38 -2.82
CA VAL A 23 3.07 8.78 -1.51
C VAL A 23 2.95 7.26 -1.62
N ALA A 24 2.25 6.74 -2.63
CA ALA A 24 2.14 5.31 -2.84
C ALA A 24 3.50 4.65 -3.11
N LEU A 25 4.34 5.27 -3.95
CA LEU A 25 5.69 4.79 -4.21
C LEU A 25 6.56 4.81 -2.94
N ALA A 26 6.46 5.84 -2.11
CA ALA A 26 7.17 5.91 -0.83
C ALA A 26 6.73 4.79 0.13
N LEU A 27 5.43 4.51 0.23
CA LEU A 27 4.90 3.43 1.06
C LEU A 27 5.34 2.05 0.55
N VAL A 28 5.29 1.83 -0.76
CA VAL A 28 5.77 0.58 -1.38
C VAL A 28 7.28 0.44 -1.19
N ALA A 29 8.06 1.52 -1.26
CA ALA A 29 9.49 1.49 -0.98
C ALA A 29 9.76 1.05 0.47
N VAL A 30 9.06 1.65 1.46
CA VAL A 30 9.17 1.26 2.87
C VAL A 30 8.79 -0.20 3.09
N LEU A 31 7.69 -0.66 2.47
CA LEU A 31 7.29 -2.06 2.52
C LEU A 31 8.37 -2.98 1.91
N SER A 32 8.97 -2.56 0.80
CA SER A 32 10.06 -3.28 0.15
C SER A 32 11.29 -3.39 1.02
N LEU A 33 11.65 -2.32 1.75
CA LEU A 33 12.72 -2.36 2.74
C LEU A 33 12.39 -3.36 3.86
N ALA A 34 11.18 -3.34 4.39
CA ALA A 34 10.76 -4.25 5.45
C ALA A 34 10.90 -5.72 5.01
N VAL A 35 10.40 -6.04 3.81
CA VAL A 35 10.47 -7.40 3.24
C VAL A 35 11.92 -7.77 2.88
N GLY A 36 12.71 -6.83 2.36
CA GLY A 36 14.11 -7.05 2.03
C GLY A 36 15.00 -7.30 3.23
N LEU A 37 14.73 -6.64 4.35
CA LEU A 37 15.39 -6.91 5.63
C LEU A 37 15.14 -8.36 6.10
N LEU A 38 13.95 -8.90 5.86
CA LEU A 38 13.60 -10.27 6.25
C LEU A 38 14.25 -11.32 5.34
N LEU A 39 14.28 -11.07 4.02
CA LEU A 39 14.77 -12.01 3.01
C LEU A 39 16.28 -11.93 2.74
N LYS A 40 16.93 -10.80 3.04
CA LYS A 40 18.35 -10.52 2.76
C LYS A 40 18.77 -10.69 1.29
N SER A 41 17.82 -10.60 0.36
CA SER A 41 18.06 -10.71 -1.09
C SER A 41 17.15 -9.77 -1.87
N GLY A 42 17.74 -8.88 -2.67
CA GLY A 42 16.98 -7.92 -3.49
C GLY A 42 16.08 -8.59 -4.53
N GLY A 43 16.58 -9.64 -5.20
CA GLY A 43 15.80 -10.38 -6.19
C GLY A 43 14.60 -11.12 -5.57
N ALA A 44 14.80 -11.76 -4.40
CA ALA A 44 13.70 -12.42 -3.70
C ALA A 44 12.65 -11.42 -3.20
N THR A 45 13.08 -10.23 -2.76
CA THR A 45 12.19 -9.17 -2.26
C THR A 45 11.18 -8.75 -3.32
N ILE A 46 11.66 -8.40 -4.52
CA ILE A 46 10.79 -7.95 -5.60
C ILE A 46 9.83 -9.07 -6.01
N THR A 47 10.31 -10.29 -6.16
CA THR A 47 9.46 -11.45 -6.51
C THR A 47 8.34 -11.65 -5.49
N VAL A 48 8.65 -11.61 -4.20
CA VAL A 48 7.65 -11.77 -3.13
C VAL A 48 6.60 -10.66 -3.18
N LEU A 49 7.03 -9.40 -3.36
CA LEU A 49 6.09 -8.28 -3.45
C LEU A 49 5.19 -8.37 -4.68
N LEU A 50 5.74 -8.77 -5.83
CA LEU A 50 4.96 -8.94 -7.06
C LEU A 50 3.94 -10.07 -6.89
N VAL A 51 4.34 -11.22 -6.34
CA VAL A 51 3.42 -12.34 -6.07
C VAL A 51 2.35 -11.91 -5.08
N TRP A 52 2.73 -11.17 -4.03
CA TRP A 52 1.78 -10.67 -3.06
C TRP A 52 0.75 -9.74 -3.70
N ALA A 53 1.20 -8.66 -4.36
CA ALA A 53 0.32 -7.64 -4.93
C ALA A 53 -0.54 -8.16 -6.08
N LEU A 54 0.01 -9.02 -6.95
CA LEU A 54 -0.66 -9.43 -8.19
C LEU A 54 -1.46 -10.72 -8.06
N VAL A 55 -1.11 -11.59 -7.11
CA VAL A 55 -1.73 -12.91 -6.99
C VAL A 55 -2.39 -13.08 -5.64
N VAL A 56 -1.65 -12.88 -4.54
CA VAL A 56 -2.15 -13.20 -3.20
C VAL A 56 -3.31 -12.29 -2.82
N GLU A 57 -3.17 -10.95 -2.89
CA GLU A 57 -4.28 -10.06 -2.49
C GLU A 57 -5.52 -10.20 -3.39
N PRO A 58 -5.39 -10.21 -4.74
CA PRO A 58 -6.56 -10.36 -5.59
C PRO A 58 -7.25 -11.72 -5.40
N ALA A 59 -6.50 -12.81 -5.20
CA ALA A 59 -7.08 -14.13 -4.96
C ALA A 59 -7.80 -14.19 -3.61
N LEU A 60 -7.21 -13.61 -2.55
CA LEU A 60 -7.85 -13.56 -1.24
C LEU A 60 -9.10 -12.67 -1.26
N SER A 61 -9.06 -11.53 -1.96
CA SER A 61 -10.23 -10.66 -2.14
C SER A 61 -11.33 -11.33 -2.96
N ALA A 62 -10.98 -12.12 -3.97
CA ALA A 62 -11.95 -12.83 -4.81
C ALA A 62 -12.66 -13.99 -4.08
N THR A 63 -12.06 -14.50 -3.00
CA THR A 63 -12.62 -15.64 -2.26
C THR A 63 -13.87 -15.24 -1.45
N GLY A 64 -13.99 -13.96 -1.06
CA GLY A 64 -15.10 -13.46 -0.25
C GLY A 64 -15.17 -14.07 1.18
N ASP A 65 -15.84 -13.36 2.10
CA ASP A 65 -16.27 -13.79 3.46
C ASP A 65 -15.40 -14.81 4.22
N TRP A 66 -14.07 -14.65 4.17
CA TRP A 66 -13.15 -15.63 4.72
C TRP A 66 -13.08 -15.59 6.26
N LEU A 67 -13.40 -14.45 6.90
CA LEU A 67 -13.44 -14.30 8.36
C LEU A 67 -14.77 -13.65 8.81
N ALA A 68 -15.68 -14.45 9.35
CA ALA A 68 -16.85 -14.00 10.11
C ALA A 68 -17.85 -13.09 9.34
N GLY A 69 -17.92 -13.18 8.01
CA GLY A 69 -18.82 -12.36 7.18
C GLY A 69 -18.34 -10.92 6.97
N ILE A 70 -17.05 -10.65 7.23
CA ILE A 70 -16.41 -9.37 6.95
C ILE A 70 -15.54 -9.54 5.71
N ASP A 71 -15.77 -8.69 4.72
CA ASP A 71 -14.91 -8.61 3.55
C ASP A 71 -13.51 -8.11 3.96
N ILE A 72 -12.53 -9.00 3.89
CA ILE A 72 -11.13 -8.71 4.22
C ILE A 72 -10.37 -8.11 3.03
N GLY A 73 -10.92 -8.22 1.81
CA GLY A 73 -10.32 -7.69 0.58
C GLY A 73 -9.90 -6.22 0.71
N PRO A 74 -10.80 -5.30 1.13
CA PRO A 74 -10.47 -3.89 1.28
C PRO A 74 -9.35 -3.60 2.29
N TRP A 75 -9.13 -4.47 3.28
CA TRP A 75 -8.13 -4.28 4.33
C TRP A 75 -6.72 -4.71 3.92
N MET A 76 -6.55 -5.27 2.72
CA MET A 76 -5.25 -5.68 2.25
C MET A 76 -4.43 -4.46 1.78
N PRO A 77 -3.13 -4.40 2.08
CA PRO A 77 -2.33 -3.19 1.90
C PRO A 77 -2.21 -2.72 0.44
N PHE A 78 -2.06 -3.60 -0.55
CA PHE A 78 -1.99 -3.16 -1.96
C PHE A 78 -3.36 -2.77 -2.52
N LEU A 79 -4.44 -3.45 -2.14
CA LEU A 79 -5.80 -3.07 -2.51
C LEU A 79 -6.22 -1.72 -1.88
N ALA A 80 -5.96 -1.52 -0.59
CA ALA A 80 -6.20 -0.24 0.09
C ALA A 80 -5.36 0.89 -0.51
N LEU A 81 -4.12 0.60 -0.91
CA LEU A 81 -3.27 1.60 -1.57
C LEU A 81 -3.78 1.95 -2.97
N SER A 82 -4.32 0.97 -3.69
CA SER A 82 -4.93 1.17 -5.01
C SER A 82 -6.19 2.04 -4.90
N ASP A 83 -7.02 1.87 -3.86
CA ASP A 83 -8.15 2.76 -3.57
C ASP A 83 -7.70 4.21 -3.27
N PHE A 84 -6.61 4.40 -2.53
CA PHE A 84 -6.01 5.73 -2.34
C PHE A 84 -5.60 6.38 -3.67
N GLN A 85 -5.04 5.61 -4.60
CA GLN A 85 -4.68 6.06 -5.95
C GLN A 85 -5.89 6.32 -6.87
N GLY A 86 -7.11 6.02 -6.41
CA GLY A 86 -8.33 6.11 -7.23
C GLY A 86 -8.50 4.95 -8.20
N GLN A 87 -7.76 3.85 -7.99
CA GLN A 87 -7.75 2.64 -8.81
C GLN A 87 -8.34 1.45 -8.03
N SER A 88 -9.44 1.67 -7.31
CA SER A 88 -10.03 0.67 -6.41
C SER A 88 -10.52 -0.61 -7.09
N GLY A 89 -10.74 -0.59 -8.41
CA GLY A 89 -11.12 -1.79 -9.18
C GLY A 89 -12.43 -2.45 -8.72
N GLY A 90 -13.29 -1.71 -8.00
CA GLY A 90 -14.52 -2.22 -7.40
C GLY A 90 -14.41 -2.63 -5.92
N VAL A 91 -13.22 -2.59 -5.33
CA VAL A 91 -12.96 -2.88 -3.92
C VAL A 91 -12.54 -1.59 -3.21
N SER A 92 -13.49 -0.94 -2.54
CA SER A 92 -13.23 0.34 -1.87
C SER A 92 -13.05 0.20 -0.37
N PHE A 93 -12.11 0.98 0.18
CA PHE A 93 -11.83 0.97 1.61
C PHE A 93 -13.00 1.58 2.40
N PRO A 94 -13.49 0.93 3.48
CA PRO A 94 -14.68 1.41 4.21
C PRO A 94 -14.55 2.83 4.78
N GLY A 95 -13.31 3.25 5.11
CA GLY A 95 -13.00 4.59 5.62
C GLY A 95 -12.70 5.64 4.55
N GLY A 96 -12.80 5.28 3.28
CA GLY A 96 -12.42 6.12 2.16
C GLY A 96 -10.89 6.23 1.94
N PRO A 97 -10.48 6.92 0.86
CA PRO A 97 -9.11 6.85 0.34
C PRO A 97 -8.06 7.48 1.27
N TYR A 98 -8.41 8.54 2.01
CA TYR A 98 -7.49 9.16 2.96
C TYR A 98 -7.19 8.25 4.15
N LEU A 99 -8.22 7.57 4.66
CA LEU A 99 -8.05 6.62 5.76
C LEU A 99 -7.28 5.39 5.29
N ALA A 100 -7.47 4.97 4.03
CA ALA A 100 -6.70 3.91 3.40
C ALA A 100 -5.19 4.24 3.38
N CYS A 101 -4.81 5.47 3.01
CA CYS A 101 -3.41 5.89 3.05
C CYS A 101 -2.81 5.82 4.46
N VAL A 102 -3.51 6.33 5.47
CA VAL A 102 -3.04 6.30 6.87
C VAL A 102 -2.94 4.86 7.37
N TYR A 103 -3.91 4.02 7.02
CA TYR A 103 -3.90 2.60 7.34
C TYR A 103 -2.68 1.89 6.73
N VAL A 104 -2.44 2.05 5.43
CA VAL A 104 -1.27 1.44 4.76
C VAL A 104 0.03 1.98 5.34
N ALA A 105 0.11 3.28 5.64
CA ALA A 105 1.28 3.86 6.32
C ALA A 105 1.53 3.22 7.69
N ALA A 106 0.48 3.01 8.49
CA ALA A 106 0.60 2.33 9.78
C ALA A 106 1.04 0.87 9.64
N VAL A 107 0.47 0.13 8.68
CA VAL A 107 0.81 -1.28 8.40
C VAL A 107 2.25 -1.42 7.94
N THR A 108 2.69 -0.59 6.98
CA THR A 108 4.06 -0.61 6.46
C THR A 108 5.09 -0.22 7.52
N ALA A 109 4.80 0.80 8.35
CA ALA A 109 5.65 1.17 9.47
C ALA A 109 5.75 0.05 10.52
N ALA A 110 4.63 -0.60 10.84
CA ALA A 110 4.61 -1.73 11.76
C ALA A 110 5.42 -2.92 11.24
N LEU A 111 5.27 -3.27 9.96
CA LEU A 111 6.06 -4.33 9.31
C LEU A 111 7.55 -4.02 9.31
N LEU A 112 7.93 -2.77 9.02
CA LEU A 112 9.33 -2.34 9.10
C LEU A 112 9.87 -2.47 10.53
N ALA A 113 9.13 -2.01 11.54
CA ALA A 113 9.53 -2.14 12.94
C ALA A 113 9.71 -3.61 13.36
N VAL A 114 8.82 -4.50 12.92
CA VAL A 114 8.94 -5.94 13.14
C VAL A 114 10.18 -6.50 12.45
N ALA A 115 10.43 -6.14 11.19
CA ALA A 115 11.60 -6.58 10.44
C ALA A 115 12.91 -6.18 11.13
N ILE A 116 13.01 -4.93 11.58
CA ILE A 116 14.17 -4.42 12.35
C ILE A 116 14.35 -5.21 13.65
N LYS A 117 13.27 -5.41 14.42
CA LYS A 117 13.33 -6.16 15.69
C LYS A 117 13.74 -7.61 15.49
N VAL A 118 13.23 -8.27 14.44
CA VAL A 118 13.60 -9.65 14.10
C VAL A 118 15.07 -9.73 13.71
N GLN A 119 15.58 -8.75 12.96
CA GLN A 119 16.98 -8.71 12.56
C GLN A 119 17.90 -8.47 13.77
N GLY A 120 17.56 -7.54 14.67
CA GLY A 120 18.33 -7.28 15.89
C GLY A 120 18.35 -8.44 16.90
N ARG A 121 17.42 -9.41 16.80
CA ARG A 121 17.47 -10.67 17.57
C ARG A 121 18.30 -11.77 16.89
N ARG A 122 18.52 -11.65 15.58
CA ARG A 122 19.29 -12.61 14.78
C ARG A 122 20.79 -12.33 14.80
N GLU A 123 21.17 -11.12 15.18
CA GLU A 123 22.55 -10.70 15.38
C GLU A 123 22.87 -10.83 16.88
N PRO A 124 23.70 -11.81 17.29
CA PRO A 124 24.09 -12.01 18.70
C PRO A 124 25.09 -10.96 19.21
#